data_AF-A0A498S9M3-F1
#
_entry.id   AF-A0A498S9M3-F1
#
_cell.length_a   1.000
_cell.length_b   1.000
_cell.length_c   1.000
_cell.angle_alpha   90.00
_cell.angle_beta   90.00
_cell.angle_gamma   90.00
#
_symmetry.space_group_name_H-M   'P 1'
#
loop_
_entity.id
_entity.type
_entity.pdbx_description
1 polymer ?
#
loop_
_entity_poly.entity_id
_entity_poly.type
_entity_poly.pdbx_seq_one_letter_code
_entity_poly.pdbx_strand_id
1 'polypeptide(L)'
;MRHAFSSTSNCCNNAFKAVRSNHIQCLTHMNKSDLEQRDISGQTPLHVAAKLGFLQAIDLLQHEAPETQDAVSVFGENPALVAAGEGQTSSVELLFSGNSKYALTRAQQRDVNGTTVLMAAVARGNNDLALWLLRRFGKKLAMLPNNFRMLPLHVAAAKGM
;
A
#
# COMPACT_ATOMS: atom_id res chain seq x y z
N MET A 1 32.56 24.73 3.68
CA MET A 1 32.95 23.50 4.41
C MET A 1 31.69 22.67 4.64
N ARG A 2 31.46 21.61 3.85
CA ARG A 2 30.41 20.63 4.12
C ARG A 2 31.11 19.43 4.75
N HIS A 3 30.73 19.11 5.98
CA HIS A 3 31.33 18.05 6.77
C HIS A 3 31.24 16.72 6.03
N ALA A 4 32.41 16.11 5.83
CA ALA A 4 32.54 14.69 5.59
C ALA A 4 32.16 13.96 6.89
N PHE A 5 31.00 13.31 6.89
CA PHE A 5 30.74 12.18 7.77
C PHE A 5 30.82 10.91 6.94
N SER A 6 31.97 10.26 7.05
CA SER A 6 32.19 8.87 6.68
C SER A 6 31.34 7.95 7.57
N SER A 7 30.95 6.80 7.00
CA SER A 7 30.21 5.67 7.58
C SER A 7 28.69 5.69 7.50
N THR A 8 28.12 5.88 6.31
CA THR A 8 26.88 5.13 6.00
C THR A 8 27.28 3.67 5.91
N SER A 9 26.90 2.89 6.91
CA SER A 9 26.94 1.44 6.85
C SER A 9 26.18 1.02 5.60
N ASN A 10 26.93 0.52 4.61
CA ASN A 10 26.45 0.11 3.30
C ASN A 10 25.60 -1.19 3.38
N CYS A 11 24.86 -1.40 4.48
CA CYS A 11 24.10 -2.63 4.71
C CYS A 11 22.97 -2.78 3.70
N CYS A 12 22.43 -1.66 3.21
CA CYS A 12 21.36 -1.61 2.23
C CYS A 12 21.82 -0.85 0.99
N ASN A 13 21.98 -1.56 -0.13
CA ASN A 13 22.41 -1.00 -1.41
C ASN A 13 21.24 -0.46 -2.26
N ASN A 14 19.99 -0.68 -1.84
CA ASN A 14 18.79 -0.10 -2.46
C ASN A 14 17.63 -0.04 -1.46
N ALA A 15 16.59 0.73 -1.83
CA ALA A 15 15.41 0.96 -0.99
C ALA A 15 14.67 -0.35 -0.66
N PHE A 16 14.59 -1.30 -1.59
CA PHE A 16 13.95 -2.59 -1.35
C PHE A 16 14.63 -3.38 -0.23
N LYS A 17 15.97 -3.43 -0.21
CA LYS A 17 16.72 -4.11 0.85
C LYS A 17 16.57 -3.40 2.19
N ALA A 18 16.53 -2.06 2.18
CA ALA A 18 16.28 -1.28 3.40
C ALA A 18 14.89 -1.55 3.97
N VAL A 19 13.84 -1.51 3.14
CA VAL A 19 12.47 -1.84 3.58
C VAL A 19 12.38 -3.27 4.09
N ARG A 20 12.87 -4.28 3.35
CA ARG A 20 12.77 -5.69 3.76
C ARG A 20 13.51 -6.00 5.07
N SER A 21 14.57 -5.24 5.36
CA SER A 21 15.32 -5.36 6.61
C SER A 21 14.77 -4.44 7.72
N ASN A 22 13.73 -3.65 7.42
CA ASN A 22 13.18 -2.60 8.29
C ASN A 22 14.23 -1.58 8.78
N HIS A 23 15.23 -1.28 7.95
CA HIS A 23 16.30 -0.33 8.26
C HIS A 23 15.89 1.09 7.86
N ILE A 24 15.06 1.74 8.68
CA ILE A 24 14.53 3.09 8.41
C ILE A 24 15.64 4.12 8.19
N GLN A 25 16.73 4.04 8.96
CA GLN A 25 17.89 4.95 8.80
C GLN A 25 18.55 4.83 7.41
N CYS A 26 18.51 3.66 6.78
CA CYS A 26 19.01 3.54 5.41
C CYS A 26 18.09 4.26 4.43
N LEU A 27 16.77 4.22 4.62
CA LEU A 27 15.80 4.93 3.77
C LEU A 27 15.96 6.45 3.87
N THR A 28 16.23 6.98 5.07
CA THR A 28 16.41 8.43 5.27
C THR A 28 17.64 9.02 4.55
N HIS A 29 18.59 8.18 4.15
CA HIS A 29 19.80 8.59 3.45
C HIS A 29 19.75 8.33 1.93
N MET A 30 18.67 7.73 1.44
CA MET A 30 18.47 7.49 0.01
C MET A 30 17.87 8.73 -0.66
N ASN A 31 18.17 8.93 -1.94
CA ASN A 31 17.56 10.01 -2.70
C ASN A 31 16.14 9.60 -3.15
N LYS A 32 15.31 10.58 -3.53
CA LYS A 32 13.94 10.35 -4.02
C LYS A 32 13.87 9.32 -5.16
N SER A 33 14.80 9.36 -6.13
CA SER A 33 14.80 8.42 -7.26
C SER A 33 15.03 6.97 -6.84
N ASP A 34 15.78 6.72 -5.75
CA ASP A 34 15.94 5.38 -5.17
C ASP A 34 14.65 4.87 -4.53
N LEU A 35 13.88 5.77 -3.90
CA LEU A 35 12.61 5.47 -3.24
C LEU A 35 11.46 5.22 -4.23
N GLU A 36 11.61 5.70 -5.47
CA GLU A 36 10.62 5.55 -6.56
C GLU A 36 10.90 4.36 -7.49
N GLN A 37 12.03 3.66 -7.31
CA GLN A 37 12.39 2.53 -8.15
C GLN A 37 11.31 1.45 -8.14
N ARG A 38 11.22 0.70 -9.24
CA ARG A 38 10.30 -0.43 -9.40
C ARG A 38 11.09 -1.73 -9.49
N ASP A 39 10.64 -2.75 -8.78
CA ASP A 39 11.18 -4.10 -8.93
C ASP A 39 10.61 -4.80 -10.19
N ILE A 40 10.99 -6.07 -10.38
CA ILE A 40 10.55 -6.89 -11.51
C ILE A 40 9.02 -7.11 -11.57
N SER A 41 8.34 -6.93 -10.43
CA SER A 41 6.88 -7.02 -10.33
C SER A 41 6.23 -5.63 -10.41
N GLY A 42 6.99 -4.60 -10.81
CA GLY A 42 6.51 -3.23 -10.91
C GLY A 42 6.25 -2.58 -9.56
N GLN A 43 6.60 -3.23 -8.44
CA GLN A 43 6.35 -2.72 -7.09
C GLN A 43 7.39 -1.68 -6.71
N THR A 44 6.93 -0.61 -6.07
CA THR A 44 7.80 0.37 -5.42
C THR A 44 8.16 -0.06 -3.99
N PRO A 45 9.19 0.53 -3.34
CA PRO A 45 9.45 0.34 -1.92
C PRO A 45 8.21 0.52 -1.03
N LEU A 46 7.29 1.43 -1.39
CA LEU A 46 6.04 1.63 -0.65
C LEU A 46 5.12 0.41 -0.71
N HIS A 47 5.04 -0.30 -1.84
CA HIS A 47 4.30 -1.57 -1.91
C HIS A 47 4.87 -2.61 -0.96
N VAL A 48 6.20 -2.72 -0.91
CA VAL A 48 6.88 -3.69 -0.05
C VAL A 48 6.70 -3.33 1.43
N ALA A 49 6.77 -2.05 1.78
CA ALA A 49 6.51 -1.58 3.15
C ALA A 49 5.06 -1.86 3.57
N ALA A 50 4.11 -1.58 2.68
CA ALA A 50 2.68 -1.84 2.85
C ALA A 50 2.39 -3.33 3.06
N LYS A 51 2.97 -4.19 2.22
CA LYS A 51 2.93 -5.66 2.32
C LYS A 51 3.42 -6.18 3.67
N LEU A 52 4.55 -5.64 4.15
CA LEU A 52 5.22 -6.12 5.36
C LEU A 52 4.69 -5.50 6.65
N GLY A 53 3.80 -4.50 6.58
CA GLY A 53 3.27 -3.85 7.77
C GLY A 53 4.19 -2.81 8.41
N PHE A 54 5.22 -2.33 7.71
CA PHE A 54 6.23 -1.44 8.28
C PHE A 54 5.78 0.02 8.27
N LEU A 55 4.98 0.40 9.28
CA LEU A 55 4.34 1.72 9.38
C LEU A 55 5.31 2.89 9.29
N GLN A 56 6.47 2.83 9.94
CA GLN A 56 7.48 3.90 9.87
C GLN A 56 8.06 4.06 8.45
N ALA A 57 8.24 2.95 7.72
CA ALA A 57 8.68 3.01 6.33
C ALA A 57 7.58 3.56 5.43
N ILE A 58 6.32 3.18 5.66
CA ILE A 58 5.16 3.72 4.93
C ILE A 58 5.08 5.24 5.10
N ASP A 59 5.10 5.72 6.34
CA ASP A 59 5.03 7.14 6.66
C ASP A 59 6.15 7.93 5.95
N LEU A 60 7.40 7.50 6.12
CA LEU A 60 8.56 8.10 5.46
C LEU A 60 8.38 8.12 3.93
N LEU A 61 8.01 7.00 3.32
CA LEU A 61 7.89 6.89 1.86
C LEU A 61 6.72 7.71 1.31
N GLN A 62 5.62 7.87 2.05
CA GLN A 62 4.52 8.75 1.66
C GLN A 62 4.94 10.22 1.63
N HIS A 63 5.87 10.61 2.50
CA HIS A 63 6.42 11.97 2.57
C HIS A 63 7.53 12.23 1.55
N GLU A 64 8.50 11.32 1.42
CA GLU A 64 9.69 11.50 0.57
C GLU A 64 9.44 11.13 -0.90
N ALA A 65 8.50 10.23 -1.18
CA ALA A 65 8.16 9.74 -2.52
C ALA A 65 6.63 9.66 -2.73
N PRO A 66 5.89 10.78 -2.62
CA PRO A 66 4.42 10.80 -2.62
C PRO A 66 3.80 10.23 -3.90
N GLU A 67 4.48 10.31 -5.04
CA GLU A 67 4.05 9.77 -6.33
C GLU A 67 3.88 8.25 -6.30
N THR A 68 4.59 7.55 -5.40
CA THR A 68 4.52 6.09 -5.26
C THR A 68 3.20 5.60 -4.65
N GLN A 69 2.40 6.49 -4.06
CA GLN A 69 1.07 6.15 -3.50
C GLN A 69 0.05 5.79 -4.58
N ASP A 70 0.24 6.29 -5.80
CA ASP A 70 -0.62 6.02 -6.97
C ASP A 70 0.01 5.00 -7.93
N ALA A 71 1.23 4.53 -7.63
CA ALA A 71 1.89 3.51 -8.42
C ALA A 71 1.13 2.18 -8.33
N VAL A 72 1.09 1.45 -9.44
CA VAL A 72 0.52 0.10 -9.52
C VAL A 72 1.58 -0.93 -9.89
N SER A 73 1.48 -2.13 -9.32
CA SER A 73 2.26 -3.32 -9.68
C SER A 73 1.91 -3.84 -11.08
N VAL A 74 2.61 -4.87 -11.57
CA VAL A 74 2.24 -5.57 -12.82
C VAL A 74 0.87 -6.25 -12.74
N PHE A 75 0.38 -6.54 -11.53
CA PHE A 75 -0.97 -7.05 -11.29
C PHE A 75 -1.98 -5.91 -11.10
N GLY A 76 -1.58 -4.67 -11.32
CA GLY A 76 -2.44 -3.51 -11.16
C GLY A 76 -2.75 -3.18 -9.70
N GLU A 77 -1.96 -3.66 -8.74
CA GLU A 77 -2.23 -3.38 -7.32
C GLU A 77 -1.51 -2.12 -6.88
N ASN A 78 -2.20 -1.19 -6.22
CA ASN A 78 -1.55 -0.10 -5.50
C ASN A 78 -1.09 -0.55 -4.09
N PRO A 79 -0.28 0.24 -3.36
CA PRO A 79 0.23 -0.17 -2.05
C PRO A 79 -0.88 -0.50 -1.03
N ALA A 80 -2.01 0.20 -1.07
CA ALA A 80 -3.12 -0.04 -0.15
C ALA A 80 -3.84 -1.36 -0.42
N LEU A 81 -4.00 -1.73 -1.70
CA LEU A 81 -4.56 -3.01 -2.10
C LEU A 81 -3.65 -4.16 -1.67
N VAL A 82 -2.34 -4.03 -1.86
CA VAL A 82 -1.36 -5.00 -1.37
C VAL A 82 -1.46 -5.17 0.15
N ALA A 83 -1.48 -4.07 0.92
CA ALA A 83 -1.64 -4.13 2.37
C ALA A 83 -2.94 -4.84 2.80
N ALA A 84 -4.07 -4.57 2.13
CA ALA A 84 -5.34 -5.23 2.44
C ALA A 84 -5.31 -6.74 2.12
N GLY A 85 -4.70 -7.14 1.00
CA GLY A 85 -4.53 -8.55 0.63
C GLY A 85 -3.63 -9.32 1.61
N GLU A 86 -2.70 -8.63 2.25
CA GLU A 86 -1.77 -9.18 3.26
C GLU A 86 -2.31 -9.02 4.70
N GLY A 87 -3.50 -8.43 4.89
CA GLY A 87 -4.15 -8.28 6.20
C GLY A 87 -3.57 -7.16 7.07
N GLN A 88 -2.79 -6.24 6.51
CA GLN A 88 -2.11 -5.18 7.23
C GLN A 88 -3.04 -3.97 7.47
N THR A 89 -3.98 -4.10 8.40
CA THR A 89 -5.00 -3.07 8.70
C THR A 89 -4.38 -1.69 8.94
N SER A 90 -3.41 -1.59 9.86
CA SER A 90 -2.78 -0.30 10.19
C SER A 90 -2.04 0.33 9.01
N SER A 91 -1.48 -0.48 8.11
CA SER A 91 -0.87 0.03 6.88
C SER A 91 -1.91 0.65 5.96
N VAL A 92 -3.07 0.02 5.80
CA VAL A 92 -4.17 0.57 4.97
C VAL A 92 -4.69 1.87 5.57
N GLU A 93 -4.89 1.90 6.89
CA GLU A 93 -5.32 3.12 7.59
C GLU A 93 -4.32 4.27 7.43
N LEU A 94 -3.02 3.98 7.56
CA LEU A 94 -1.95 4.96 7.38
C LEU A 94 -1.84 5.44 5.93
N LEU A 95 -1.90 4.54 4.95
CA LEU A 95 -1.88 4.87 3.51
C LEU A 95 -3.04 5.77 3.10
N PHE A 96 -4.17 5.68 3.80
CA PHE A 96 -5.32 6.56 3.63
C PHE A 96 -5.41 7.66 4.68
N SER A 97 -4.42 7.81 5.57
CA SER A 97 -4.41 8.86 6.57
C SER A 97 -4.34 10.24 5.90
N GLY A 98 -5.06 11.22 6.46
CA GLY A 98 -5.20 12.56 5.89
C GLY A 98 -6.39 12.75 4.94
N ASN A 99 -6.74 14.03 4.72
CA ASN A 99 -7.82 14.45 3.81
C ASN A 99 -7.33 14.57 2.37
N SER A 100 -6.70 13.51 1.85
CA SER A 100 -6.27 13.50 0.45
C SER A 100 -7.49 13.42 -0.45
N LYS A 101 -7.65 14.40 -1.35
CA LYS A 101 -8.64 14.37 -2.44
C LYS A 101 -8.54 13.10 -3.31
N TYR A 102 -7.40 12.41 -3.26
CA TYR A 102 -7.13 11.18 -4.00
C TYR A 102 -7.40 9.90 -3.19
N ALA A 103 -7.71 9.97 -1.90
CA ALA A 103 -7.91 8.78 -1.06
C ALA A 103 -9.04 7.88 -1.60
N LEU A 104 -10.16 8.47 -2.02
CA LEU A 104 -11.24 7.72 -2.66
C LEU A 104 -10.79 7.09 -3.97
N THR A 105 -10.11 7.84 -4.85
CA THR A 105 -9.61 7.32 -6.13
C THR A 105 -8.68 6.13 -5.93
N ARG A 106 -7.77 6.19 -4.96
CA ARG A 106 -6.88 5.08 -4.58
C ARG A 106 -7.64 3.89 -4.00
N ALA A 107 -8.66 4.14 -3.17
CA ALA A 107 -9.49 3.06 -2.63
C ALA A 107 -10.33 2.37 -3.71
N GLN A 108 -10.75 3.10 -4.74
CA GLN A 108 -11.51 2.59 -5.90
C GLN A 108 -10.63 1.95 -6.98
N GLN A 109 -9.31 2.06 -6.86
CA GLN A 109 -8.35 1.41 -7.76
C GLN A 109 -8.56 -0.11 -7.71
N ARG A 110 -8.38 -0.77 -8.86
CA ARG A 110 -8.66 -2.18 -9.06
C ARG A 110 -7.48 -2.90 -9.69
N ASP A 111 -7.14 -4.07 -9.16
CA ASP A 111 -6.19 -4.98 -9.78
C ASP A 111 -6.67 -5.51 -11.15
N VAL A 112 -5.86 -6.35 -11.77
CA VAL A 112 -6.18 -7.03 -13.04
C VAL A 112 -7.46 -7.89 -13.00
N ASN A 113 -7.91 -8.30 -11.81
CA ASN A 113 -9.14 -9.06 -11.61
C ASN A 113 -10.35 -8.17 -11.29
N GLY A 114 -10.15 -6.86 -11.18
CA GLY A 114 -11.20 -5.92 -10.76
C GLY A 114 -11.36 -5.83 -9.24
N THR A 115 -10.46 -6.42 -8.44
CA THR A 115 -10.50 -6.45 -6.98
C THR A 115 -10.15 -5.07 -6.42
N THR A 116 -11.00 -4.55 -5.53
CA THR A 116 -10.74 -3.32 -4.77
C THR A 116 -10.16 -3.62 -3.39
N VAL A 117 -9.65 -2.60 -2.70
CA VAL A 117 -9.13 -2.72 -1.32
C VAL A 117 -10.17 -3.30 -0.34
N LEU A 118 -11.45 -2.96 -0.53
CA LEU A 118 -12.55 -3.52 0.27
C LEU A 118 -12.77 -5.01 -0.02
N MET A 119 -12.72 -5.42 -1.30
CA MET A 119 -12.84 -6.84 -1.64
C MET A 119 -11.69 -7.66 -1.09
N ALA A 120 -10.46 -7.13 -1.11
CA ALA A 120 -9.31 -7.79 -0.51
C ALA A 120 -9.49 -7.98 1.01
N ALA A 121 -9.94 -6.94 1.72
CA ALA A 121 -10.25 -7.02 3.15
C ALA A 121 -11.32 -8.08 3.47
N VAL A 122 -12.41 -8.09 2.68
CA VAL A 122 -13.48 -9.09 2.79
C VAL A 122 -12.96 -10.49 2.45
N ALA A 123 -12.22 -10.67 1.36
CA ALA A 123 -11.68 -11.98 0.97
C ALA A 123 -10.74 -12.57 2.03
N ARG A 124 -10.09 -11.71 2.82
CA ARG A 124 -9.26 -12.08 3.97
C ARG A 124 -10.03 -12.33 5.27
N GLY A 125 -11.32 -12.01 5.34
CA GLY A 125 -12.10 -12.09 6.58
C GLY A 125 -11.77 -10.98 7.60
N ASN A 126 -11.18 -9.88 7.16
CA ASN A 126 -10.81 -8.76 8.02
C ASN A 126 -11.98 -7.78 8.17
N ASN A 127 -12.89 -8.12 9.08
CA ASN A 127 -14.12 -7.37 9.33
C ASN A 127 -13.86 -5.94 9.80
N ASP A 128 -12.84 -5.73 10.63
CA ASP A 128 -12.51 -4.41 11.16
C ASP A 128 -12.05 -3.47 10.04
N LEU A 129 -11.15 -3.95 9.17
CA LEU A 129 -10.71 -3.18 8.01
C LEU A 129 -11.85 -2.93 7.01
N ALA A 130 -12.67 -3.95 6.74
CA ALA A 130 -13.83 -3.80 5.85
C ALA A 130 -14.80 -2.74 6.38
N LEU A 131 -15.10 -2.77 7.68
CA LEU A 131 -15.97 -1.79 8.33
C LEU A 131 -15.35 -0.39 8.31
N TRP A 132 -14.04 -0.27 8.56
CA TRP A 132 -13.33 1.01 8.48
C TRP A 132 -13.41 1.62 7.08
N LEU A 133 -13.14 0.81 6.04
CA LEU A 133 -13.23 1.23 4.63
C LEU A 133 -14.65 1.66 4.25
N LEU A 134 -15.67 0.94 4.72
CA LEU A 134 -17.08 1.29 4.50
C LEU A 134 -17.46 2.59 5.20
N ARG A 135 -17.00 2.81 6.44
CA ARG A 135 -17.24 4.08 7.15
C ARG A 135 -16.57 5.26 6.44
N ARG A 136 -15.36 5.05 5.89
CA ARG A 136 -14.59 6.12 5.23
C ARG A 136 -15.07 6.45 3.81
N PHE A 137 -15.37 5.44 2.99
CA PHE A 137 -15.64 5.62 1.56
C PHE A 137 -17.08 5.26 1.15
N GLY A 138 -17.81 4.53 2.00
CA GLY A 138 -19.23 4.24 1.83
C GLY A 138 -19.59 3.52 0.53
N LYS A 139 -20.78 3.87 0.02
CA LYS A 139 -21.39 3.24 -1.17
C LYS A 139 -20.50 3.31 -2.41
N LYS A 140 -19.67 4.35 -2.55
CA LYS A 140 -18.79 4.53 -3.72
C LYS A 140 -17.76 3.42 -3.86
N LEU A 141 -17.35 2.80 -2.75
CA LEU A 141 -16.44 1.65 -2.73
C LEU A 141 -17.22 0.33 -2.71
N ALA A 142 -18.31 0.27 -1.94
CA ALA A 142 -19.13 -0.94 -1.76
C ALA A 142 -19.86 -1.40 -3.04
N MET A 143 -20.08 -0.52 -4.01
CA MET A 143 -20.82 -0.82 -5.25
C MET A 143 -19.93 -1.12 -6.46
N LEU A 144 -18.61 -1.20 -6.28
CA LEU A 144 -17.71 -1.51 -7.39
C LEU A 144 -17.67 -3.02 -7.65
N PRO A 145 -18.03 -3.49 -8.85
CA PRO A 145 -17.89 -4.89 -9.19
C PRO A 145 -16.47 -5.22 -9.66
N ASN A 146 -16.05 -6.46 -9.41
CA ASN A 146 -14.85 -7.04 -10.04
C ASN A 146 -15.18 -7.60 -11.43
N ASN A 147 -14.19 -8.20 -12.10
CA ASN A 147 -14.38 -8.72 -13.47
C ASN A 147 -15.34 -9.92 -13.53
N PHE A 148 -15.64 -10.55 -12.40
CA PHE A 148 -16.66 -11.60 -12.26
C PHE A 148 -18.05 -11.04 -11.94
N ARG A 149 -18.24 -9.71 -12.03
CA ARG A 149 -19.48 -9.00 -11.65
C ARG A 149 -19.88 -9.19 -10.18
N MET A 150 -18.92 -9.58 -9.32
CA MET A 150 -19.16 -9.71 -7.89
C MET A 150 -18.95 -8.37 -7.19
N LEU A 151 -19.87 -8.01 -6.30
CA LEU A 151 -19.73 -6.92 -5.35
C LEU A 151 -19.01 -7.44 -4.09
N PRO A 152 -18.44 -6.55 -3.25
CA PRO A 152 -17.88 -6.95 -1.96
C PRO A 152 -18.84 -7.78 -1.11
N LEU A 153 -20.15 -7.48 -1.15
CA LEU A 153 -21.17 -8.27 -0.46
C LEU A 153 -21.28 -9.71 -1.01
N HIS A 154 -21.16 -9.90 -2.32
CA HIS A 154 -21.15 -11.26 -2.91
C HIS A 154 -19.92 -12.04 -2.45
N VAL A 155 -18.76 -11.38 -2.34
CA VAL A 155 -17.54 -11.99 -1.80
C VAL A 155 -17.71 -12.36 -0.32
N ALA A 156 -18.36 -11.50 0.47
CA ALA A 156 -18.64 -11.76 1.88
C ALA A 156 -19.55 -12.99 2.06
N ALA A 157 -20.65 -13.05 1.31
CA ALA A 157 -21.58 -14.17 1.33
C ALA A 157 -20.90 -15.49 0.93
N ALA A 158 -20.02 -15.46 -0.08
CA ALA A 158 -19.25 -16.64 -0.49
C ALA A 158 -18.25 -17.13 0.57
N LYS A 159 -17.87 -16.27 1.52
CA LYS A 159 -16.98 -16.59 2.64
C LYS A 159 -17.73 -16.96 3.93
N GLY A 160 -19.06 -16.83 3.95
CA GLY A 160 -19.87 -17.08 5.15
C GLY A 160 -19.76 -15.99 6.22
N MET A 161 -19.48 -14.75 5.80
CA MET A 161 -19.54 -13.56 6.67
C MET A 161 -20.93 -12.91 6.65
#